data_AF-V5HN69-F1
#
_entry.id   AF-V5HN69-F1
#
_cell.length_a   1.000
_cell.length_b   1.000
_cell.length_c   1.000
_cell.angle_alpha   90.00
_cell.angle_beta   90.00
_cell.angle_gamma   90.00
#
_symmetry.space_group_name_H-M   'P 1'
#
loop_
_entity.id
_entity.type
_entity.pdbx_description
1 polymer ?
#
loop_
_entity_poly.entity_id
_entity_poly.type
_entity_poly.pdbx_seq_one_letter_code
_entity_poly.pdbx_strand_id
1 'polypeptide(L)'
;IQLQTVKASVKSVQDFTTSRGKNDLGFVTFDLKANLTDLFNWNVKQLFLYLTAEYETEKNVLNQVVLWDKIIRRGEEAMLDFKSLHTKYYFWDDGHGLKGNRNVTLGRSRGTSFPNVPEACRTSLAPGHTTFAFPMEYSTARM
;
A
#
# COMPACT_ATOMS: atom_id res chain seq x y z
N ILE A 1 -15.04 -0.10 1.68
CA ILE A 1 -13.73 -0.71 1.97
C ILE A 1 -13.34 -0.31 3.38
N GLN A 2 -12.97 -1.27 4.21
CA GLN A 2 -12.48 -1.09 5.57
C GLN A 2 -11.06 -1.62 5.61
N LEU A 3 -10.18 -0.85 6.24
CA LEU A 3 -8.75 -1.08 6.24
C LEU A 3 -8.26 -0.79 7.65
N GLN A 4 -7.47 -1.69 8.20
CA GLN A 4 -6.90 -1.55 9.53
C GLN A 4 -5.44 -1.99 9.51
N THR A 5 -4.55 -1.16 10.05
CA THR A 5 -3.14 -1.52 10.22
C THR A 5 -3.01 -2.35 11.49
N VAL A 6 -2.47 -3.56 11.36
CA VAL A 6 -2.29 -4.51 12.47
C VAL A 6 -0.90 -4.38 13.08
N LYS A 7 0.13 -4.22 12.24
CA LYS A 7 1.52 -4.12 12.69
C LYS A 7 2.35 -3.30 11.71
N ALA A 8 3.25 -2.49 12.24
CA ALA A 8 4.25 -1.76 11.47
C ALA A 8 5.63 -1.98 12.10
N SER A 9 6.64 -2.26 11.29
CA SER A 9 8.02 -2.45 11.76
C SER A 9 9.01 -1.95 10.71
N VAL A 10 10.11 -1.34 11.15
CA VAL A 10 11.16 -0.83 10.25
C VAL A 10 12.45 -1.60 10.53
N LYS A 11 13.21 -1.93 9.48
CA LYS A 11 14.54 -2.52 9.57
C LYS A 11 15.54 -1.65 8.81
N SER A 12 16.73 -1.48 9.35
CA SER A 12 17.83 -0.87 8.60
C SER A 12 18.52 -1.97 7.79
N VAL A 13 18.52 -1.84 6.47
CA VAL A 13 19.11 -2.80 5.54
C VAL A 13 20.24 -2.11 4.78
N GLN A 14 21.34 -2.84 4.57
CA GLN A 14 22.46 -2.32 3.80
C GLN A 14 22.10 -2.33 2.32
N ASP A 15 22.30 -1.21 1.65
CA ASP A 15 22.13 -1.12 0.21
C ASP A 15 23.34 -1.79 -0.47
N PHE A 16 23.05 -2.76 -1.35
CA PHE A 16 24.07 -3.46 -2.13
C PHE A 16 24.23 -2.85 -3.55
N THR A 17 23.51 -1.76 -3.84
CA THR A 17 23.67 -0.98 -5.08
C THR A 17 24.77 0.09 -4.94
N THR A 18 24.96 0.94 -5.97
CA THR A 18 26.09 1.89 -6.13
C THR A 18 26.36 2.78 -4.91
N SER A 19 25.34 3.10 -4.13
CA SER A 19 25.45 3.84 -2.87
C SER A 19 25.64 2.86 -1.71
N ARG A 20 26.83 2.85 -1.07
CA ARG A 20 27.14 2.07 0.15
C ARG A 20 26.36 2.54 1.41
N GLY A 21 25.16 3.09 1.23
CA GLY A 21 24.30 3.61 2.28
C GLY A 21 23.55 2.51 3.03
N LYS A 22 23.00 2.87 4.20
CA LYS A 22 21.97 2.06 4.87
C LYS A 22 20.63 2.68 4.55
N ASN A 23 19.68 1.87 4.09
CA ASN A 23 18.32 2.29 3.77
C ASN A 23 17.36 1.68 4.77
N ASP A 24 16.21 2.32 4.93
CA ASP A 24 15.15 1.83 5.79
C ASP A 24 14.18 0.97 4.97
N LEU A 25 13.90 -0.21 5.51
CA LEU A 25 12.94 -1.17 4.99
C LEU A 25 11.77 -1.29 5.96
N GLY A 26 10.65 -0.65 5.61
CA GLY A 26 9.40 -0.79 6.35
C GLY A 26 8.61 -2.03 5.94
N PHE A 27 8.05 -2.70 6.93
CA PHE A 27 7.09 -3.78 6.79
C PHE A 27 5.80 -3.36 7.47
N VAL A 28 4.70 -3.54 6.76
CA VAL A 28 3.36 -3.27 7.27
C VAL A 28 2.52 -4.53 7.11
N THR A 29 1.74 -4.83 8.13
CA THR A 29 0.72 -5.88 8.11
C THR A 29 -0.63 -5.22 8.33
N PHE A 30 -1.58 -5.50 7.44
CA PHE A 30 -2.90 -4.88 7.49
C PHE A 30 -4.01 -5.88 7.20
N ASP A 31 -5.20 -5.55 7.72
CA ASP A 31 -6.45 -6.24 7.43
C ASP A 31 -7.22 -5.43 6.39
N LEU A 32 -7.70 -6.10 5.35
CA LEU A 32 -8.44 -5.49 4.25
C LEU A 32 -9.77 -6.19 4.07
N LYS A 33 -10.86 -5.45 4.31
CA LYS A 33 -12.22 -5.90 4.04
C LYS A 33 -12.90 -4.99 3.02
N ALA A 34 -13.32 -5.55 1.90
CA ALA A 34 -13.93 -4.77 0.82
C ALA A 34 -15.05 -5.56 0.15
N ASN A 35 -16.25 -5.00 0.11
CA ASN A 35 -17.27 -5.44 -0.84
C ASN A 35 -17.13 -4.58 -2.11
N LEU A 36 -16.71 -5.21 -3.21
CA LEU A 36 -16.54 -4.57 -4.52
C LEU A 36 -17.56 -5.08 -5.54
N THR A 37 -18.51 -5.92 -5.12
CA THR A 37 -19.51 -6.56 -5.98
C THR A 37 -20.29 -5.53 -6.78
N ASP A 38 -20.73 -4.46 -6.11
CA ASP A 38 -21.53 -3.39 -6.72
C ASP A 38 -20.76 -2.54 -7.76
N LEU A 39 -19.43 -2.68 -7.81
CA LEU A 39 -18.59 -1.96 -8.78
C LEU A 39 -18.55 -2.66 -10.14
N PHE A 40 -18.88 -3.96 -10.19
CA PHE A 40 -18.96 -4.71 -11.43
C PHE A 40 -20.32 -4.50 -12.10
N ASN A 41 -20.41 -3.50 -12.98
CA ASN A 41 -21.56 -3.35 -13.89
C ASN A 41 -21.29 -4.00 -15.26
N TRP A 42 -22.24 -3.90 -16.20
CA TRP A 42 -22.15 -4.50 -17.54
C TRP A 42 -20.89 -4.07 -18.33
N ASN A 43 -20.32 -2.91 -18.04
CA ASN A 43 -19.15 -2.35 -18.72
C ASN A 43 -17.82 -2.68 -18.00
N VAL A 44 -17.81 -2.84 -16.67
CA VAL A 44 -16.56 -3.07 -15.91
C VAL A 44 -16.13 -4.55 -15.99
N LYS A 45 -15.02 -4.83 -16.68
CA LYS A 45 -14.50 -6.20 -16.85
C LYS A 45 -13.40 -6.55 -15.86
N GLN A 46 -12.65 -5.54 -15.42
CA GLN A 46 -11.53 -5.70 -14.51
C GLN A 46 -11.43 -4.51 -13.57
N LEU A 47 -11.13 -4.79 -12.31
CA LEU A 47 -10.79 -3.82 -11.28
C LEU A 47 -9.32 -3.99 -10.90
N PHE A 48 -8.61 -2.87 -10.83
CA PHE A 48 -7.26 -2.77 -10.30
C PHE A 48 -7.35 -2.13 -8.92
N LEU A 49 -7.19 -2.92 -7.88
CA LEU A 49 -7.12 -2.42 -6.52
C LEU A 49 -5.66 -2.26 -6.12
N TYR A 50 -5.31 -1.14 -5.53
CA TYR A 50 -3.98 -0.96 -4.95
C TYR A 50 -4.02 -0.10 -3.71
N LEU A 51 -3.07 -0.38 -2.83
CA LEU A 51 -2.90 0.28 -1.56
C LEU A 51 -1.67 1.17 -1.63
N THR A 52 -1.86 2.45 -1.36
CA THR A 52 -0.77 3.42 -1.28
C THR A 52 -0.51 3.78 0.17
N ALA A 53 0.75 4.08 0.46
CA ALA A 53 1.13 4.74 1.68
C ALA A 53 1.75 6.08 1.35
N GLU A 54 1.29 7.10 2.05
CA GLU A 54 1.73 8.47 1.92
C GLU A 54 2.41 8.87 3.22
N TYR A 55 3.60 9.45 3.10
CA TYR A 55 4.39 9.87 4.25
C TYR A 55 5.28 11.05 3.88
N GLU A 56 5.62 11.85 4.87
CA GLU A 56 6.46 13.03 4.71
C GLU A 56 7.84 12.73 5.31
N THR A 57 8.90 13.25 4.68
CA THR A 57 10.28 13.18 5.18
C THR A 57 10.90 14.58 5.14
N GLU A 58 12.02 14.79 5.84
CA GLU A 58 12.71 16.09 5.84
C GLU A 58 13.12 16.55 4.42
N LYS A 59 13.39 15.59 3.53
CA LYS A 59 13.78 15.86 2.14
C LYS A 59 12.58 16.07 1.21
N ASN A 60 11.44 15.43 1.49
CA ASN A 60 10.29 15.38 0.58
C ASN A 60 8.98 15.60 1.33
N VAL A 61 8.21 16.58 0.84
CA VAL A 61 6.91 16.97 1.41
C VAL A 61 5.84 15.89 1.22
N LEU A 62 5.94 15.07 0.17
CA LEU A 62 5.02 13.95 -0.07
C LEU A 62 5.74 12.80 -0.76
N ASN A 63 5.89 11.68 -0.05
CA ASN A 63 6.34 10.41 -0.62
C ASN A 63 5.13 9.48 -0.70
N GLN A 64 4.88 8.90 -1.88
CA GLN A 64 3.78 7.95 -2.11
C GLN A 64 4.35 6.64 -2.65
N VAL A 65 4.07 5.53 -1.96
CA VAL A 65 4.55 4.19 -2.33
C VAL A 65 3.38 3.22 -2.41
N VAL A 66 3.35 2.38 -3.43
CA VAL A 66 2.37 1.29 -3.54
C VAL A 66 2.86 0.09 -2.74
N LEU A 67 2.06 -0.40 -1.80
CA LEU A 67 2.44 -1.51 -0.90
C LEU A 67 1.85 -2.85 -1.32
N TRP A 68 0.70 -2.82 -1.96
CA TRP A 68 -0.03 -4.01 -2.36
C TRP A 68 -0.97 -3.68 -3.51
N ASP A 69 -1.13 -4.61 -4.42
CA ASP A 69 -2.04 -4.54 -5.54
C ASP A 69 -2.84 -5.85 -5.66
N LYS A 70 -4.01 -5.80 -6.27
CA LYS A 70 -4.74 -6.96 -6.74
C LYS A 70 -5.61 -6.60 -7.92
N ILE A 71 -5.57 -7.47 -8.91
CA ILE A 71 -6.47 -7.45 -10.05
C ILE A 71 -7.63 -8.39 -9.76
N ILE A 72 -8.86 -7.91 -9.98
CA ILE A 72 -10.09 -8.72 -9.85
C ILE A 72 -10.82 -8.64 -11.18
N ARG A 73 -11.14 -9.79 -11.76
CA ARG A 73 -11.89 -9.88 -13.02
C ARG A 73 -13.36 -10.14 -12.75
N ARG A 74 -14.22 -9.77 -13.70
CA ARG A 74 -15.65 -10.08 -13.60
C ARG A 74 -15.83 -11.60 -13.54
N GLY A 75 -16.63 -12.06 -12.58
CA GLY A 75 -16.89 -13.48 -12.34
C GLY A 75 -15.99 -14.08 -11.25
N GLU A 76 -14.96 -13.35 -10.81
CA GLU A 76 -14.19 -13.70 -9.61
C GLU A 76 -14.87 -13.17 -8.35
N GLU A 77 -14.45 -13.68 -7.20
CA GLU A 77 -14.93 -13.23 -5.89
C GLU A 77 -14.55 -11.77 -5.63
N ALA A 78 -15.56 -10.89 -5.65
CA ALA A 78 -15.42 -9.44 -5.43
C ALA A 78 -15.61 -9.04 -3.95
N MET A 79 -15.86 -10.01 -3.07
CA MET A 79 -15.89 -9.81 -1.63
C MET A 79 -14.52 -10.20 -1.06
N LEU A 80 -13.74 -9.20 -0.67
CA LEU A 80 -12.42 -9.39 -0.09
C LEU A 80 -12.52 -9.35 1.43
N ASP A 81 -12.07 -10.39 2.11
CA ASP A 81 -11.85 -10.42 3.55
C ASP A 81 -10.47 -11.03 3.82
N PHE A 82 -9.45 -10.17 3.82
CA PHE A 82 -8.08 -10.58 4.06
C PHE A 82 -7.63 -10.14 5.45
N LYS A 83 -7.01 -11.07 6.17
CA LYS A 83 -6.45 -10.85 7.50
C LYS A 83 -4.94 -11.02 7.48
N SER A 84 -4.25 -10.13 8.18
CA SER A 84 -2.80 -10.13 8.33
C SER A 84 -2.05 -10.21 7.00
N LEU A 85 -2.49 -9.43 6.01
CA LEU A 85 -1.77 -9.33 4.74
C LEU A 85 -0.44 -8.63 4.94
N HIS A 86 0.61 -9.24 4.40
CA HIS A 86 1.90 -8.60 4.25
C HIS A 86 1.92 -7.73 2.99
N THR A 87 2.65 -6.62 3.06
CA THR A 87 2.97 -5.80 1.88
C THR A 87 3.69 -6.64 0.83
N LYS A 88 3.26 -6.54 -0.42
CA LYS A 88 3.96 -7.16 -1.57
C LYS A 88 5.23 -6.42 -1.92
N TYR A 89 5.15 -5.09 -1.89
CA TYR A 89 6.27 -4.20 -2.15
C TYR A 89 6.75 -3.64 -0.83
N TYR A 90 8.05 -3.71 -0.62
CA TYR A 90 8.64 -3.19 0.59
C TYR A 90 8.60 -1.66 0.62
N PHE A 91 8.44 -1.12 1.82
CA PHE A 91 8.54 0.30 2.06
C PHE A 91 10.03 0.67 2.02
N TRP A 92 10.51 1.10 0.85
CA TRP A 92 11.89 1.47 0.64
C TRP A 92 12.02 2.99 0.72
N ASP A 93 12.89 3.48 1.61
CA ASP A 93 13.24 4.89 1.74
C ASP A 93 14.76 5.04 1.64
N ASP A 94 15.21 6.02 0.85
CA ASP A 94 16.60 6.38 0.63
C ASP A 94 17.12 7.23 1.81
N GLY A 95 17.19 6.59 2.98
CA GLY A 95 17.70 7.17 4.21
C GLY A 95 17.10 6.54 5.46
N HIS A 96 16.85 7.40 6.45
CA HIS A 96 16.30 7.04 7.76
C HIS A 96 14.92 7.67 8.01
N GLY A 97 14.18 8.00 6.94
CA GLY A 97 12.94 8.78 7.01
C GLY A 97 11.71 8.00 7.46
N LEU A 98 11.79 6.68 7.53
CA LEU A 98 10.70 5.81 7.99
C LEU A 98 10.73 5.62 9.50
N LYS A 99 11.92 5.57 10.10
CA LYS A 99 12.07 5.43 11.55
C LYS A 99 11.43 6.60 12.28
N GLY A 100 10.52 6.30 13.20
CA GLY A 100 9.85 7.31 14.02
C GLY A 100 8.84 8.19 13.27
N ASN A 101 8.52 7.86 12.01
CA ASN A 101 7.52 8.61 11.24
C ASN A 101 6.11 8.35 11.82
N ARG A 102 5.45 9.43 12.28
CA ARG A 102 4.15 9.34 12.95
C ARG A 102 2.96 9.52 12.02
N ASN A 103 3.18 10.06 10.82
CA ASN A 103 2.13 10.54 9.94
C ASN A 103 2.03 9.70 8.65
N VAL A 104 2.19 8.39 8.76
CA VAL A 104 2.07 7.52 7.59
C VAL A 104 0.61 7.20 7.34
N THR A 105 0.10 7.69 6.22
CA THR A 105 -1.31 7.55 5.85
C THR A 105 -1.46 6.45 4.81
N LEU A 106 -2.21 5.42 5.16
CA LEU A 106 -2.56 4.32 4.27
C LEU A 106 -3.80 4.74 3.47
N GLY A 107 -3.58 5.06 2.20
CA GLY A 107 -4.60 5.43 1.22
C GLY A 107 -5.03 4.24 0.37
N ARG A 108 -6.29 4.24 -0.07
CA ARG A 108 -6.80 3.18 -0.95
C ARG A 108 -7.25 3.78 -2.25
N SER A 109 -6.70 3.25 -3.32
CA SER A 109 -6.99 3.70 -4.66
C SER A 109 -7.45 2.50 -5.48
N ARG A 110 -8.38 2.76 -6.40
CA ARG A 110 -8.88 1.73 -7.31
C ARG A 110 -8.98 2.30 -8.71
N GLY A 111 -8.49 1.54 -9.68
CA GLY A 111 -8.68 1.76 -11.11
C GLY A 111 -9.75 0.83 -11.65
N THR A 112 -10.68 1.35 -12.45
CA THR A 112 -11.61 0.53 -13.23
C THR A 112 -11.18 0.49 -14.68
N SER A 113 -11.15 -0.70 -15.30
CA SER A 113 -10.88 -0.86 -16.74
C SER A 113 -12.16 -1.16 -17.52
N PHE A 114 -12.31 -0.47 -18.65
CA PHE A 114 -13.42 -0.60 -19.59
C PHE A 114 -12.96 -1.31 -20.87
N PRO A 115 -13.68 -2.33 -21.37
CA PRO A 115 -13.25 -3.17 -22.49
C PRO A 115 -13.07 -2.42 -23.80
N ASN A 116 -13.82 -1.34 -24.01
CA ASN A 116 -13.79 -0.59 -25.27
C ASN A 116 -12.88 0.65 -25.21
N VAL A 117 -12.20 0.89 -24.07
CA VAL A 117 -11.32 2.05 -23.90
C VAL A 117 -10.05 1.61 -23.16
N PRO A 118 -9.06 1.01 -23.86
CA PRO A 118 -7.84 0.50 -23.25
C PRO A 118 -7.05 1.58 -22.46
N GLU A 119 -7.24 2.85 -22.80
CA GLU A 119 -6.58 3.99 -22.14
C GLU A 119 -7.35 4.59 -20.95
N ALA A 120 -8.62 4.25 -20.75
CA ALA A 120 -9.43 4.82 -19.66
C ALA A 120 -9.36 3.94 -18.41
N CYS A 121 -8.20 3.92 -17.75
CA CYS A 121 -8.14 3.50 -16.36
C CYS A 121 -8.62 4.68 -15.50
N ARG A 122 -9.89 4.67 -15.08
CA ARG A 122 -10.38 5.70 -14.15
C ARG A 122 -9.95 5.32 -12.73
N THR A 123 -8.95 6.02 -12.23
CA THR A 123 -8.55 5.96 -10.83
C THR A 123 -9.53 6.78 -10.01
N SER A 124 -10.13 6.15 -9.00
CA SER A 124 -10.88 6.82 -7.95
C SER A 124 -10.25 6.50 -6.60
N LEU A 125 -10.03 7.52 -5.77
CA LEU A 125 -9.70 7.28 -4.37
C LEU A 125 -10.96 6.78 -3.66
N ALA A 126 -10.84 5.69 -2.90
CA ALA A 126 -11.93 5.21 -2.08
C ALA A 126 -11.94 5.98 -0.75
N PRO A 127 -13.06 6.62 -0.35
CA PRO A 127 -13.10 7.49 0.83
C PRO A 127 -12.77 6.72 2.12
N GLY A 128 -11.70 7.13 2.79
CA GLY A 128 -11.20 6.53 4.03
C GLY A 128 -9.69 6.28 3.97
N HIS A 129 -8.98 6.85 4.93
CA HIS A 129 -7.54 6.77 5.08
C HIS A 129 -7.27 6.32 6.51
N THR A 130 -6.25 5.49 6.71
CA THR A 130 -5.87 5.05 8.04
C THR A 130 -4.44 5.48 8.30
N THR A 131 -4.26 6.36 9.28
CA THR A 131 -2.93 6.80 9.68
C THR A 131 -2.36 5.84 10.71
N PHE A 132 -1.07 5.54 10.59
CA PHE A 132 -0.31 4.77 11.55
C PHE A 132 1.09 5.37 11.70
N ALA A 133 1.75 5.00 12.80
CA ALA A 133 3.10 5.42 13.09
C ALA A 133 4.07 4.23 12.99
N PHE A 134 5.25 4.48 12.45
CA PHE A 134 6.38 3.56 12.56
C PHE A 134 7.09 3.72 13.91
N PRO A 135 7.64 2.64 14.46
CA PRO A 135 8.35 2.68 15.74
C PRO A 135 9.63 3.53 15.65
N MET A 136 10.06 4.05 16.82
CA MET A 136 11.32 4.79 16.97
C MET A 136 12.55 3.89 17.00
N GLU A 137 12.39 2.57 16.99
CA GLU A 137 13.48 1.60 17.03
C GLU A 137 13.40 0.65 15.84
N TYR A 138 14.57 0.26 15.33
CA TYR A 138 14.65 -0.76 14.29
C TYR A 138 14.36 -2.13 14.87
N SER A 139 13.58 -2.92 14.16
CA SER A 139 13.35 -4.32 14.52
C SER A 139 14.63 -5.13 14.29
N THR A 140 15.15 -5.73 15.34
CA THR A 140 16.31 -6.64 15.32
C THR A 140 15.93 -8.08 15.02
N ALA A 141 14.64 -8.39 14.90
CA ALA A 141 14.16 -9.75 14.68
C ALA A 141 14.64 -10.28 13.33
N ARG A 142 15.47 -11.34 13.34
CA ARG A 142 15.70 -12.19 12.17
C ARG A 142 14.40 -12.94 11.87
N MET A 143 13.98 -12.92 10.60
CA MET A 143 12.88 -13.76 10.12
C MET A 143 13.32 -15.22 10.15
#